data_AF-A0A9Q2S035-F1
#
_entry.id   AF-A0A9Q2S035-F1
#
_cell.length_a   1.000
_cell.length_b   1.000
_cell.length_c   1.000
_cell.angle_alpha   90.00
_cell.angle_beta   90.00
_cell.angle_gamma   90.00
#
_symmetry.space_group_name_H-M   'P 1'
#
loop_
_entity.id
_entity.type
_entity.pdbx_description
1 polymer ?
#
loop_
_entity_poly.entity_id
_entity_poly.type
_entity_poly.pdbx_seq_one_letter_code
_entity_poly.pdbx_strand_id
1 'polypeptide(L)'
;MLWSLFKIVLFVVIVAALTLGAGFLMESNGGIQITAGGTEFTLGPLQSVIAALVAILVVWLFLKLFALLIATLKFINGDETAISRYFDRNRERKGFQALSEGLMALASGEGRLAMAKASKAEKYLHKPELTDLITAQAAEMTGDRKKAEEVYKRLVQNEATRFVGVRGLMKQKLDAGDTDTALKLAERAFAIKPKHEEVQDTLLRLQAKNADWSGARKTLNAKLKHGALPRDVHKRRDAVLALSEAKGILDEGKTIEAQEAAIAANKSSPDLIPAAAMAARSHIAQGRSKYAVRILKKAWQVQPHPDLAAAFAEIEPNEAPQARLQRFKQMTAMRPEHRETKLLLAELNLAAEDFPEARRSMGDLAETQPDTRVLAIAAAIERGEGASDAVVRGWLARALTAPRGPQWVCDNCKTIHGEWTPVCNTCESFDTLSWTTPPQSETVLPAGAEMLPLIVGSIEDKSEPIEQAKVIDPEPSQSTDAASSEVDADEATATSAPEP
;
A
#
# COMPACT_ATOMS: atom_id res chain seq x y z
N MET A 1 -66.66 20.28 1.00
CA MET A 1 -67.89 20.92 1.54
C MET A 1 -68.85 19.93 2.21
N LEU A 2 -69.12 18.74 1.64
CA LEU A 2 -70.08 17.75 2.18
C LEU A 2 -69.80 17.28 3.62
N TRP A 3 -68.53 17.11 4.01
CA TRP A 3 -68.17 16.70 5.38
C TRP A 3 -68.47 17.76 6.45
N SER A 4 -68.35 19.05 6.09
CA SER A 4 -68.73 20.15 6.97
C SER A 4 -70.25 20.21 7.12
N LEU A 5 -70.98 20.01 6.02
CA LEU A 5 -72.43 20.02 5.99
C LEU A 5 -73.02 18.85 6.81
N PHE A 6 -72.43 17.66 6.73
CA PHE A 6 -72.80 16.53 7.58
C PHE A 6 -72.57 16.81 9.07
N LYS A 7 -71.44 17.42 9.44
CA LYS A 7 -71.16 17.81 10.84
C LYS A 7 -72.18 18.83 11.36
N ILE A 8 -72.57 19.80 10.54
CA ILE A 8 -73.57 20.82 10.91
C ILE A 8 -74.95 20.19 11.04
N VAL A 9 -75.38 19.35 10.09
CA VAL A 9 -76.66 18.64 10.17
C VAL A 9 -76.71 17.71 11.38
N LEU A 10 -75.63 16.94 11.63
CA LEU A 10 -75.53 16.08 12.79
C LEU A 10 -75.57 16.88 14.10
N PHE A 11 -74.86 18.01 14.17
CA PHE A 11 -74.89 18.90 15.34
C PHE A 11 -76.30 19.44 15.58
N VAL A 12 -77.00 19.90 14.53
CA VAL A 12 -78.38 20.40 14.64
C VAL A 12 -79.34 19.29 15.06
N VAL A 13 -79.22 18.08 14.52
CA VAL A 13 -80.03 16.91 14.92
C VAL A 13 -79.78 16.55 16.39
N ILE A 14 -78.52 16.56 16.84
CA ILE A 14 -78.17 16.29 18.24
C ILE A 14 -78.74 17.39 19.15
N VAL A 15 -78.60 18.66 18.79
CA VAL A 15 -79.14 19.77 19.58
C VAL A 15 -80.67 19.69 19.63
N ALA A 16 -81.34 19.41 18.51
CA ALA A 16 -82.80 19.23 18.45
C ALA A 16 -83.28 18.03 19.28
N ALA A 17 -82.55 16.92 19.27
CA ALA A 17 -82.84 15.75 20.09
C ALA A 17 -82.63 16.06 21.58
N LEU A 18 -81.58 16.80 21.93
CA LEU A 18 -81.31 17.24 23.31
C LEU A 18 -82.36 18.22 23.81
N THR A 19 -82.81 19.17 22.99
CA THR A 19 -83.87 20.12 23.37
C THR A 19 -85.23 19.43 23.53
N LEU A 20 -85.58 18.50 22.64
CA LEU A 20 -86.79 17.67 22.78
C LEU A 20 -86.73 16.76 24.02
N GLY A 21 -85.59 16.12 24.25
CA GLY A 21 -85.37 15.30 25.44
C GLY A 21 -85.44 16.12 26.73
N ALA A 22 -84.88 17.32 26.75
CA ALA A 22 -84.98 18.25 27.88
C ALA A 22 -86.42 18.71 28.12
N GLY A 23 -87.19 18.99 27.06
CA GLY A 23 -88.60 19.34 27.15
C GLY A 23 -89.45 18.20 27.74
N PHE A 24 -89.27 16.97 27.27
CA PHE A 24 -89.96 15.79 27.80
C PHE A 24 -89.62 15.52 29.27
N LEU A 25 -88.37 15.79 29.66
CA LEU A 25 -87.93 15.73 31.06
C LEU A 25 -88.54 16.84 31.94
N MET A 26 -88.85 18.03 31.41
CA MET A 26 -89.53 19.07 32.19
C MET A 26 -90.99 18.72 32.50
N GLU A 27 -91.66 17.98 31.63
CA GLU A 27 -93.07 17.59 31.78
C GLU A 27 -93.25 16.26 32.54
N SER A 28 -92.16 15.52 32.76
CA SER A 28 -92.18 14.24 33.48
C SER A 28 -92.35 14.46 34.98
N ASN A 29 -93.28 13.76 35.62
CA ASN A 29 -93.48 13.85 37.07
C ASN A 29 -92.71 12.73 37.79
N GLY A 30 -91.64 13.12 38.51
CA GLY A 30 -90.75 12.20 39.23
C GLY A 30 -89.38 12.83 39.47
N GLY A 31 -89.14 13.31 40.68
CA GLY A 31 -87.86 13.89 41.10
C GLY A 31 -87.05 12.93 41.97
N ILE A 32 -85.77 13.22 42.16
CA ILE A 32 -84.91 12.53 43.13
C ILE A 32 -84.87 13.38 44.40
N GLN A 33 -85.23 12.79 45.54
CA GLN A 33 -85.07 13.41 46.86
C GLN A 33 -83.71 13.02 47.42
N ILE A 34 -82.83 14.00 47.63
CA ILE A 34 -81.50 13.79 48.21
C ILE A 34 -81.52 14.38 49.62
N THR A 35 -81.35 13.52 50.63
CA THR A 35 -81.24 13.94 52.03
C THR A 35 -79.77 13.94 52.43
N ALA A 36 -79.20 15.12 52.68
CA ALA A 36 -77.79 15.26 53.06
C ALA A 36 -77.66 16.26 54.21
N GLY A 37 -77.07 15.83 55.33
CA GLY A 37 -76.82 16.71 56.49
C GLY A 37 -78.08 17.18 57.23
N GLY A 38 -79.20 16.47 57.13
CA GLY A 38 -80.47 16.80 57.81
C GLY A 38 -81.35 17.81 57.06
N THR A 39 -80.95 18.25 55.86
CA THR A 39 -81.79 19.05 54.96
C THR A 39 -82.23 18.23 53.75
N GLU A 40 -83.48 18.42 53.34
CA GLU A 40 -84.10 17.72 52.21
C GLU A 40 -84.04 18.60 50.97
N PHE A 41 -83.34 18.14 49.92
CA PHE A 41 -83.33 18.79 48.62
C PHE A 41 -84.19 17.96 47.64
N THR A 42 -85.35 18.50 47.28
CA THR A 42 -86.22 17.93 46.25
C THR A 42 -85.80 18.48 44.89
N LEU A 43 -85.10 17.68 44.08
CA LEU A 43 -84.69 18.08 42.75
C LEU A 43 -85.80 17.75 41.75
N GLY A 44 -86.15 18.71 40.89
CA GLY A 44 -86.99 18.44 39.72
C GLY A 44 -86.33 17.44 38.76
N PRO A 45 -87.07 16.81 37.82
CA PRO A 45 -86.51 15.80 36.91
C PRO A 45 -85.34 16.33 36.07
N LEU A 46 -85.43 17.56 35.55
CA LEU A 46 -84.33 18.20 34.82
C LEU A 46 -83.09 18.44 35.70
N GLN A 47 -83.31 18.91 36.94
CA GLN A 47 -82.24 19.14 37.90
C GLN A 47 -81.54 17.84 38.30
N SER A 48 -82.29 16.73 38.35
CA SER A 48 -81.78 15.39 38.66
C SER A 48 -80.82 14.89 37.57
N VAL A 49 -81.15 15.10 36.29
CA VAL A 49 -80.26 14.74 35.16
C VAL A 49 -79.01 15.60 35.13
N ILE A 50 -79.14 16.91 35.38
CA ILE A 50 -77.98 17.81 35.46
C ILE A 50 -77.07 17.41 36.62
N ALA A 51 -77.64 17.13 37.79
CA ALA A 51 -76.88 16.65 38.95
C ALA A 51 -76.15 15.33 38.65
N ALA A 52 -76.79 14.39 37.94
CA ALA A 52 -76.16 13.14 37.52
C ALA A 52 -75.00 13.36 36.55
N LEU A 53 -75.14 14.25 35.55
CA LEU A 53 -74.07 14.59 34.62
C LEU A 53 -72.89 15.27 35.32
N VAL A 54 -73.16 16.20 36.25
CA VAL A 54 -72.13 16.84 37.07
C VAL A 54 -71.43 15.80 37.94
N ALA A 55 -72.17 14.88 38.56
CA ALA A 55 -71.58 13.79 39.34
C ALA A 55 -70.67 12.89 38.49
N ILE A 56 -71.09 12.51 37.28
CA ILE A 56 -70.26 11.73 36.34
C ILE A 56 -68.99 12.50 35.98
N LEU A 57 -69.09 13.80 35.70
CA LEU A 57 -67.94 14.63 35.36
C LEU A 57 -66.97 14.75 36.54
N VAL A 58 -67.50 14.97 37.75
CA VAL A 58 -66.70 15.04 38.98
C VAL A 58 -66.00 13.70 39.24
N VAL A 59 -66.70 12.57 39.11
CA VAL A 59 -66.09 11.23 39.24
C VAL A 59 -65.02 10.99 38.18
N TRP A 60 -65.27 11.37 36.93
CA TRP A 60 -64.29 11.25 35.85
C TRP A 60 -63.04 12.11 36.12
N LEU A 61 -63.24 13.36 36.56
CA LEU A 61 -62.15 14.28 36.91
C LEU A 61 -61.36 13.74 38.11
N PHE A 62 -62.06 13.23 39.13
CA PHE A 62 -61.44 12.62 40.30
C PHE A 62 -60.63 11.38 39.92
N LEU A 63 -61.17 10.47 39.12
CA LEU A 63 -60.44 9.30 38.63
C LEU A 63 -59.20 9.70 37.81
N LYS A 64 -59.29 10.77 37.01
CA LYS A 64 -58.13 11.31 36.28
C LYS A 64 -57.07 11.91 37.21
N LEU A 65 -57.47 12.68 38.21
CA LEU A 65 -56.58 13.25 39.22
C LEU A 65 -55.94 12.16 40.08
N PHE A 66 -56.71 11.14 40.46
CA PHE A 66 -56.23 10.00 41.23
C PHE A 66 -55.25 9.14 40.42
N ALA A 67 -55.54 8.88 39.13
CA ALA A 67 -54.61 8.21 38.24
C ALA A 67 -53.31 9.01 38.03
N LEU A 68 -53.39 10.34 37.95
CA LEU A 68 -52.23 11.23 37.89
C LEU A 68 -51.40 11.15 39.19
N LEU A 69 -52.06 11.14 40.35
CA LEU A 69 -51.42 11.04 41.66
C LEU A 69 -50.74 9.67 41.89
N ILE A 70 -51.37 8.57 41.45
CA ILE A 70 -50.73 7.24 41.45
C ILE A 70 -49.51 7.23 40.51
N ALA A 71 -49.61 7.85 39.33
CA ALA A 71 -48.49 7.91 38.39
C ALA A 71 -47.30 8.70 38.95
N THR A 72 -47.52 9.81 39.66
CA THR A 72 -46.45 10.56 40.32
C THR A 72 -45.84 9.83 41.52
N LEU A 73 -46.64 9.12 42.32
CA LEU A 73 -46.10 8.29 43.40
C LEU A 73 -45.29 7.10 42.86
N LYS A 74 -45.76 6.44 41.79
CA LYS A 74 -45.01 5.37 41.12
C LYS A 74 -43.72 5.87 40.45
N PHE A 75 -43.70 7.10 39.95
CA PHE A 75 -42.50 7.74 39.42
C PHE A 75 -41.41 7.94 40.49
N ILE A 76 -41.80 8.38 41.69
CA ILE A 76 -40.87 8.50 42.82
C ILE A 76 -40.37 7.10 43.26
N ASN A 77 -41.21 6.07 43.13
CA ASN A 77 -40.87 4.68 43.45
C ASN A 77 -40.21 3.89 42.29
N GLY A 78 -39.89 4.53 41.15
CA GLY A 78 -39.06 3.92 40.10
C GLY A 78 -39.77 3.00 39.09
N ASP A 79 -41.11 3.04 39.00
CA ASP A 79 -41.89 2.20 38.08
C ASP A 79 -42.04 2.90 36.69
N GLU A 80 -41.68 2.23 35.60
CA GLU A 80 -41.64 2.77 34.23
C GLU A 80 -43.03 3.21 33.72
N THR A 81 -43.34 4.51 33.79
CA THR A 81 -44.62 5.09 33.31
C THR A 81 -44.48 5.79 31.95
N ALA A 82 -45.61 6.20 31.35
CA ALA A 82 -45.64 6.86 30.04
C ALA A 82 -44.82 8.17 29.94
N ILE A 83 -44.51 8.80 31.09
CA ILE A 83 -43.74 10.05 31.17
C ILE A 83 -42.23 9.78 31.04
N SER A 84 -41.68 8.74 31.69
CA SER A 84 -40.26 8.39 31.53
C SER A 84 -39.95 8.04 30.06
N ARG A 85 -40.83 7.25 29.41
CA ARG A 85 -40.77 6.97 27.97
C ARG A 85 -40.68 8.21 27.08
N TYR A 86 -41.37 9.31 27.43
CA TYR A 86 -41.31 10.55 26.66
C TYR A 86 -39.95 11.25 26.83
N PHE A 87 -39.43 11.32 28.07
CA PHE A 87 -38.12 11.92 28.34
C PHE A 87 -36.98 11.10 27.75
N ASP A 88 -37.01 9.78 27.88
CA ASP A 88 -36.03 8.87 27.29
C ASP A 88 -36.02 9.00 25.77
N ARG A 89 -37.19 9.04 25.13
CA ARG A 89 -37.28 9.24 23.67
C ARG A 89 -36.75 10.61 23.23
N ASN A 90 -36.99 11.67 24.01
CA ASN A 90 -36.46 13.00 23.70
C ASN A 90 -34.93 13.05 23.89
N ARG A 91 -34.43 12.37 24.92
CA ARG A 91 -33.00 12.25 25.22
C ARG A 91 -32.28 11.45 24.13
N GLU A 92 -32.82 10.31 23.72
CA GLU A 92 -32.29 9.53 22.59
C GLU A 92 -32.30 10.35 21.30
N ARG A 93 -33.38 11.06 20.99
CA ARG A 93 -33.46 11.92 19.80
C ARG A 93 -32.35 12.98 19.78
N LYS A 94 -32.13 13.67 20.91
CA LYS A 94 -31.03 14.64 21.07
C LYS A 94 -29.66 13.98 20.97
N GLY A 95 -29.51 12.78 21.52
CA GLY A 95 -28.29 11.99 21.46
C GLY A 95 -27.92 11.58 20.04
N PHE A 96 -28.86 11.01 19.28
CA PHE A 96 -28.65 10.63 17.88
C PHE A 96 -28.48 11.84 16.97
N GLN A 97 -29.16 12.95 17.24
CA GLN A 97 -28.92 14.20 16.51
C GLN A 97 -27.48 14.68 16.73
N ALA A 98 -27.00 14.71 17.97
CA ALA A 98 -25.61 15.08 18.27
C ALA A 98 -24.61 14.10 17.64
N LEU A 99 -24.92 12.80 17.62
CA LEU A 99 -24.11 11.78 16.95
C LEU A 99 -24.01 12.05 15.44
N SER A 100 -25.13 12.34 14.78
CA SER A 100 -25.20 12.67 13.35
C SER A 100 -24.43 13.95 13.03
N GLU A 101 -24.59 15.00 13.84
CA GLU A 101 -23.83 16.25 13.71
C GLU A 101 -22.33 16.01 13.90
N GLY A 102 -21.94 15.11 14.81
CA GLY A 102 -20.56 14.71 15.03
C GLY A 102 -19.95 13.96 13.84
N LEU A 103 -20.70 13.04 13.22
CA LEU A 103 -20.28 12.33 12.01
C LEU A 103 -20.12 13.29 10.82
N MET A 104 -21.04 14.23 10.65
CA MET A 104 -20.94 15.27 9.62
C MET A 104 -19.69 16.13 9.84
N ALA A 105 -19.44 16.56 11.08
CA ALA A 105 -18.25 17.32 11.42
C ALA A 105 -16.94 16.55 11.14
N LEU A 106 -16.89 15.23 11.42
CA LEU A 106 -15.75 14.39 11.03
C LEU A 106 -15.56 14.37 9.52
N ALA A 107 -16.63 14.13 8.76
CA ALA A 107 -16.57 14.10 7.30
C ALA A 107 -16.14 15.44 6.69
N SER A 108 -16.50 16.56 7.33
CA SER A 108 -16.12 17.92 6.93
C SER A 108 -14.73 18.35 7.39
N GLY A 109 -13.98 17.52 8.13
CA GLY A 109 -12.66 17.91 8.63
C GLY A 109 -12.70 18.88 9.81
N GLU A 110 -13.80 18.92 10.58
CA GLU A 110 -13.96 19.76 11.77
C GLU A 110 -13.78 18.98 13.08
N GLY A 111 -12.55 18.60 13.41
CA GLY A 111 -12.26 17.62 14.48
C GLY A 111 -12.65 18.11 15.88
N ARG A 112 -12.47 19.40 16.15
CA ARG A 112 -12.89 20.01 17.43
C ARG A 112 -14.41 20.02 17.58
N LEU A 113 -15.15 20.33 16.50
CA LEU A 113 -16.60 20.30 16.50
C LEU A 113 -17.10 18.86 16.69
N ALA A 114 -16.52 17.91 15.95
CA ALA A 114 -16.82 16.49 16.08
C ALA A 114 -16.63 15.99 17.52
N MET A 115 -15.52 16.35 18.17
CA MET A 115 -15.25 16.02 19.56
C MET A 115 -16.33 16.57 20.51
N ALA A 116 -16.71 17.84 20.34
CA ALA A 116 -17.74 18.47 21.18
C ALA A 116 -19.12 17.81 20.98
N LYS A 117 -19.48 17.46 19.74
CA LYS A 117 -20.72 16.75 19.42
C LYS A 117 -20.71 15.30 19.92
N ALA A 118 -19.56 14.62 19.85
CA ALA A 118 -19.39 13.27 20.40
C ALA A 118 -19.58 13.24 21.92
N SER A 119 -18.97 14.17 22.66
CA SER A 119 -19.17 14.29 24.11
C SER A 119 -20.62 14.61 24.47
N LYS A 120 -21.30 15.44 23.66
CA LYS A 120 -22.74 15.71 23.83
C LYS A 120 -23.58 14.45 23.58
N ALA A 121 -23.25 13.67 22.56
CA ALA A 121 -23.92 12.40 22.25
C ALA A 121 -23.70 11.38 23.38
N GLU A 122 -22.50 11.29 23.95
CA GLU A 122 -22.16 10.41 25.06
C GLU A 122 -22.98 10.73 26.32
N LYS A 123 -23.14 12.02 26.64
CA LYS A 123 -23.98 12.48 27.78
C LYS A 123 -25.45 12.08 27.62
N TYR A 124 -25.98 12.06 26.40
CA TYR A 124 -27.37 11.69 26.16
C TYR A 124 -27.57 10.20 25.94
N LEU A 125 -26.74 9.52 25.17
CA LEU A 125 -26.95 8.11 24.82
C LEU A 125 -26.40 7.14 25.85
N HIS A 126 -25.29 7.47 26.54
CA HIS A 126 -24.51 6.54 27.37
C HIS A 126 -24.20 5.21 26.65
N LYS A 127 -23.98 5.27 25.33
CA LYS A 127 -23.63 4.13 24.49
C LYS A 127 -22.20 4.31 23.97
N PRO A 128 -21.17 3.96 24.78
CA PRO A 128 -19.77 4.16 24.40
C PRO A 128 -19.43 3.45 23.09
N GLU A 129 -20.05 2.31 22.79
CA GLU A 129 -19.90 1.59 21.52
C GLU A 129 -20.12 2.45 20.26
N LEU A 130 -21.01 3.45 20.34
CA LEU A 130 -21.34 4.33 19.23
C LEU A 130 -20.55 5.64 19.28
N THR A 131 -20.33 6.18 20.48
CA THR A 131 -19.74 7.52 20.66
C THR A 131 -18.23 7.51 20.73
N ASP A 132 -17.61 6.42 21.21
CA ASP A 132 -16.16 6.31 21.34
C ASP A 132 -15.48 6.29 19.96
N LEU A 133 -16.11 5.74 18.91
CA LEU A 133 -15.51 5.78 17.57
C LEU A 133 -15.34 7.21 17.05
N ILE A 134 -16.40 8.02 17.17
CA ILE A 134 -16.35 9.43 16.76
C ILE A 134 -15.34 10.19 17.63
N THR A 135 -15.31 9.91 18.92
CA THR A 135 -14.37 10.52 19.87
C THR A 135 -12.92 10.18 19.50
N ALA A 136 -12.61 8.93 19.15
CA ALA A 136 -11.28 8.50 18.75
C ALA A 136 -10.85 9.16 17.43
N GLN A 137 -11.70 9.11 16.40
CA GLN A 137 -11.41 9.74 15.10
C GLN A 137 -11.26 11.26 15.20
N ALA A 138 -12.09 11.91 16.03
CA ALA A 138 -11.96 13.34 16.29
C ALA A 138 -10.64 13.66 17.02
N ALA A 139 -10.23 12.82 17.98
CA ALA A 139 -8.95 12.96 18.67
C ALA A 139 -7.78 12.86 17.69
N GLU A 140 -7.76 11.83 16.83
CA GLU A 140 -6.74 11.67 15.78
C GLU A 140 -6.65 12.92 14.90
N MET A 141 -7.79 13.42 14.43
CA MET A 141 -7.84 14.56 13.52
C MET A 141 -7.42 15.88 14.16
N THR A 142 -7.55 15.99 15.49
CA THR A 142 -7.04 17.13 16.26
C THR A 142 -5.58 16.96 16.72
N GLY A 143 -4.95 15.82 16.43
CA GLY A 143 -3.58 15.49 16.84
C GLY A 143 -3.44 14.95 18.26
N ASP A 144 -4.55 14.74 19.00
CA ASP A 144 -4.54 14.18 20.35
C ASP A 144 -4.41 12.65 20.32
N ARG A 145 -3.19 12.19 20.02
CA ARG A 145 -2.86 10.76 19.89
C ARG A 145 -3.07 9.98 21.19
N LYS A 146 -2.88 10.60 22.36
CA LYS A 146 -3.05 9.93 23.65
C LYS A 146 -4.52 9.61 23.89
N LYS A 147 -5.39 10.60 23.70
CA LYS A 147 -6.83 10.40 23.85
C LYS A 147 -7.37 9.42 22.82
N ALA A 148 -6.92 9.49 21.56
CA ALA A 148 -7.30 8.51 20.54
C ALA A 148 -6.96 7.08 20.99
N GLU A 149 -5.73 6.85 21.47
CA GLU A 149 -5.26 5.55 21.92
C GLU A 149 -6.10 5.02 23.11
N GLU A 150 -6.38 5.85 24.11
CA GLU A 150 -7.22 5.50 25.25
C GLU A 150 -8.63 5.08 24.83
N VAL A 151 -9.24 5.85 23.93
CA VAL A 151 -10.59 5.60 23.43
C VAL A 151 -10.63 4.32 22.58
N TYR A 152 -9.65 4.10 21.71
CA TYR A 152 -9.56 2.85 20.96
C TYR A 152 -9.35 1.64 21.87
N LYS A 153 -8.55 1.75 22.95
CA LYS A 153 -8.40 0.68 23.94
C LYS A 153 -9.73 0.34 24.61
N ARG A 154 -10.61 1.31 24.88
CA ARG A 154 -11.98 1.03 25.36
C ARG A 154 -12.80 0.28 24.31
N LEU A 155 -12.74 0.69 23.05
CA LEU A 155 -13.42 -0.01 21.95
C LEU A 155 -12.96 -1.47 21.80
N VAL A 156 -11.69 -1.78 22.10
CA VAL A 156 -11.17 -3.17 22.05
C VAL A 156 -11.84 -4.08 23.09
N GLN A 157 -12.28 -3.54 24.23
CA GLN A 157 -12.89 -4.33 25.31
C GLN A 157 -14.25 -4.91 24.93
N ASN A 158 -15.01 -4.21 24.09
CA ASN A 158 -16.34 -4.64 23.66
C ASN A 158 -16.26 -5.47 22.38
N GLU A 159 -16.96 -6.60 22.32
CA GLU A 159 -16.95 -7.50 21.16
C GLU A 159 -17.45 -6.84 19.88
N ALA A 160 -18.49 -6.02 19.96
CA ALA A 160 -19.10 -5.37 18.79
C ALA A 160 -18.17 -4.35 18.12
N THR A 161 -17.34 -3.67 18.90
CA THR A 161 -16.45 -2.59 18.42
C THR A 161 -14.97 -2.99 18.36
N ARG A 162 -14.63 -4.19 18.84
CA ARG A 162 -13.26 -4.70 18.93
C ARG A 162 -12.45 -4.52 17.66
N PHE A 163 -13.04 -4.90 16.52
CA PHE A 163 -12.36 -4.80 15.23
C PHE A 163 -11.94 -3.37 14.89
N VAL A 164 -12.84 -2.41 15.11
CA VAL A 164 -12.58 -1.00 14.79
C VAL A 164 -11.56 -0.40 15.76
N GLY A 165 -11.62 -0.78 17.04
CA GLY A 165 -10.62 -0.42 18.04
C GLY A 165 -9.22 -0.91 17.66
N VAL A 166 -9.08 -2.20 17.29
CA VAL A 166 -7.79 -2.76 16.87
C VAL A 166 -7.28 -2.09 15.58
N ARG A 167 -8.16 -1.85 14.59
CA ARG A 167 -7.79 -1.19 13.34
C ARG A 167 -7.32 0.25 13.57
N GLY A 168 -7.98 1.01 14.43
CA GLY A 168 -7.57 2.37 14.80
C GLY A 168 -6.19 2.39 15.46
N LEU A 169 -5.96 1.53 16.45
CA LEU A 169 -4.64 1.38 17.08
C LEU A 169 -3.57 0.97 16.05
N MET A 170 -3.88 0.02 15.16
CA MET A 170 -2.95 -0.44 14.13
C MET A 170 -2.53 0.73 13.24
N LYS A 171 -3.49 1.53 12.75
CA LYS A 171 -3.22 2.72 11.94
C LYS A 171 -2.35 3.72 12.71
N GLN A 172 -2.68 4.02 13.96
CA GLN A 172 -1.92 4.93 14.79
C GLN A 172 -0.46 4.46 14.98
N LYS A 173 -0.21 3.16 15.12
CA LYS A 173 1.15 2.60 15.23
C LYS A 173 1.90 2.65 13.89
N LEU A 174 1.22 2.38 12.77
CA LEU A 174 1.78 2.56 11.43
C LEU A 174 2.21 4.01 11.18
N ASP A 175 1.35 4.98 11.53
CA ASP A 175 1.64 6.41 11.39
C ASP A 175 2.78 6.89 12.32
N ALA A 176 3.06 6.13 13.37
CA ALA A 176 4.20 6.36 14.28
C ALA A 176 5.47 5.61 13.86
N GLY A 177 5.43 4.77 12.82
CA GLY A 177 6.55 3.93 12.39
C GLY A 177 6.78 2.68 13.26
N ASP A 178 5.91 2.40 14.23
CA ASP A 178 5.98 1.21 15.10
C ASP A 178 5.37 -0.01 14.37
N THR A 179 6.17 -0.58 13.46
CA THR A 179 5.74 -1.71 12.61
C THR A 179 5.57 -3.00 13.40
N ASP A 180 6.30 -3.20 14.49
CA ASP A 180 6.24 -4.42 15.29
C ASP A 180 4.93 -4.52 16.07
N THR A 181 4.49 -3.42 16.68
CA THR A 181 3.18 -3.38 17.33
C THR A 181 2.06 -3.40 16.29
N ALA A 182 2.25 -2.71 15.16
CA ALA A 182 1.28 -2.74 14.06
C ALA A 182 1.08 -4.16 13.52
N LEU A 183 2.14 -4.98 13.40
CA LEU A 183 2.05 -6.36 12.95
C LEU A 183 1.16 -7.19 13.89
N LYS A 184 1.41 -7.13 15.20
CA LYS A 184 0.59 -7.84 16.22
C LYS A 184 -0.87 -7.39 16.19
N LEU A 185 -1.12 -6.10 15.97
CA LEU A 185 -2.48 -5.56 15.84
C LEU A 185 -3.13 -6.02 14.53
N ALA A 186 -2.38 -6.10 13.43
CA ALA A 186 -2.85 -6.60 12.14
C ALA A 186 -3.22 -8.09 12.23
N GLU A 187 -2.41 -8.92 12.88
CA GLU A 187 -2.73 -10.34 13.15
C GLU A 187 -4.02 -10.48 13.95
N ARG A 188 -4.19 -9.66 15.00
CA ARG A 188 -5.41 -9.66 15.82
C ARG A 188 -6.63 -9.17 15.04
N ALA A 189 -6.48 -8.13 14.21
CA ALA A 189 -7.55 -7.65 13.34
C ALA A 189 -7.97 -8.70 12.32
N PHE A 190 -6.98 -9.41 11.74
CA PHE A 190 -7.21 -10.50 10.80
C PHE A 190 -7.92 -11.68 11.45
N ALA A 191 -7.57 -12.04 12.69
CA ALA A 191 -8.29 -13.07 13.44
C ALA A 191 -9.78 -12.72 13.69
N ILE A 192 -10.09 -11.43 13.90
CA ILE A 192 -11.46 -10.95 14.14
C ILE A 192 -12.28 -10.87 12.84
N LYS A 193 -11.72 -10.30 11.77
CA LYS A 193 -12.36 -10.21 10.45
C LYS A 193 -11.41 -10.67 9.34
N PRO A 194 -11.29 -11.99 9.10
CA PRO A 194 -10.38 -12.55 8.11
C PRO A 194 -10.70 -12.13 6.66
N LYS A 195 -11.91 -11.64 6.39
CA LYS A 195 -12.37 -11.21 5.06
C LYS A 195 -12.09 -9.74 4.74
N HIS A 196 -11.57 -8.96 5.69
CA HIS A 196 -11.35 -7.52 5.49
C HIS A 196 -10.09 -7.27 4.65
N GLU A 197 -10.26 -6.83 3.41
CA GLU A 197 -9.19 -6.70 2.40
C GLU A 197 -8.02 -5.84 2.87
N GLU A 198 -8.27 -4.61 3.33
CA GLU A 198 -7.22 -3.68 3.79
C GLU A 198 -6.38 -4.25 4.95
N VAL A 199 -6.99 -5.08 5.82
CA VAL A 199 -6.27 -5.72 6.93
C VAL A 199 -5.40 -6.84 6.38
N GLN A 200 -5.91 -7.62 5.41
CA GLN A 200 -5.11 -8.63 4.74
C GLN A 200 -3.92 -8.02 3.99
N ASP A 201 -4.11 -6.90 3.28
CA ASP A 201 -3.02 -6.22 2.56
C ASP A 201 -1.98 -5.63 3.52
N THR A 202 -2.45 -4.98 4.58
CA THR A 202 -1.56 -4.44 5.61
C THR A 202 -0.78 -5.55 6.30
N LEU A 203 -1.44 -6.63 6.69
CA LEU A 203 -0.80 -7.78 7.34
C LEU A 203 0.21 -8.45 6.40
N LEU A 204 -0.16 -8.71 5.14
CA LEU A 204 0.74 -9.33 4.15
C LEU A 204 1.99 -8.47 3.93
N ARG A 205 1.83 -7.14 3.82
CA ARG A 205 2.96 -6.21 3.71
C ARG A 205 3.87 -6.24 4.94
N LEU A 206 3.30 -6.17 6.14
CA LEU A 206 4.07 -6.20 7.39
C LEU A 206 4.80 -7.54 7.58
N GLN A 207 4.14 -8.66 7.26
CA GLN A 207 4.75 -9.99 7.31
C GLN A 207 5.89 -10.12 6.30
N ALA A 208 5.70 -9.67 5.07
CA ALA A 208 6.76 -9.70 4.05
C ALA A 208 7.96 -8.80 4.43
N LYS A 209 7.70 -7.64 5.04
CA LYS A 209 8.76 -6.73 5.53
C LYS A 209 9.55 -7.33 6.69
N ASN A 210 8.87 -8.02 7.61
CA ASN A 210 9.51 -8.70 8.75
C ASN A 210 10.02 -10.11 8.41
N ALA A 211 10.03 -10.51 7.12
CA ALA A 211 10.42 -11.83 6.66
C ALA A 211 9.63 -13.00 7.30
N ASP A 212 8.41 -12.75 7.78
CA ASP A 212 7.46 -13.78 8.24
C ASP A 212 6.76 -14.42 7.04
N TRP A 213 7.51 -15.23 6.28
CA TRP A 213 7.02 -15.88 5.06
C TRP A 213 5.90 -16.90 5.34
N SER A 214 6.00 -17.63 6.46
CA SER A 214 4.97 -18.60 6.88
C SER A 214 3.64 -17.90 7.19
N GLY A 215 3.69 -16.79 7.95
CA GLY A 215 2.52 -15.95 8.21
C GLY A 215 1.95 -15.34 6.93
N ALA A 216 2.81 -14.79 6.08
CA ALA A 216 2.41 -14.21 4.78
C ALA A 216 1.65 -15.21 3.90
N ARG A 217 2.11 -16.47 3.83
CA ARG A 217 1.44 -17.53 3.07
C ARG A 217 0.07 -17.90 3.65
N LYS A 218 -0.08 -17.93 4.99
CA LYS A 218 -1.40 -18.13 5.64
C LYS A 218 -2.37 -17.02 5.26
N THR A 219 -1.92 -15.77 5.33
CA THR A 219 -2.70 -14.59 4.94
C THR A 219 -3.09 -14.66 3.46
N LEU A 220 -2.15 -14.99 2.57
CA LEU A 220 -2.38 -15.12 1.14
C LEU A 220 -3.41 -16.23 0.81
N ASN A 221 -3.33 -17.38 1.47
CA ASN A 221 -4.29 -18.48 1.33
C ASN A 221 -5.71 -18.07 1.79
N ALA A 222 -5.82 -17.26 2.83
CA ALA A 222 -7.10 -16.71 3.25
C ALA A 222 -7.68 -15.73 2.21
N LYS A 223 -6.85 -14.88 1.59
CA LYS A 223 -7.28 -13.99 0.48
C LYS A 223 -7.89 -14.81 -0.67
N LEU A 224 -7.23 -15.90 -1.06
CA LEU A 224 -7.73 -16.82 -2.10
C LEU A 224 -9.06 -17.47 -1.69
N LYS A 225 -9.14 -18.04 -0.47
CA LYS A 225 -10.34 -18.73 0.02
C LYS A 225 -11.57 -17.82 0.07
N HIS A 226 -11.37 -16.52 0.30
CA HIS A 226 -12.44 -15.54 0.40
C HIS A 226 -12.74 -14.82 -0.93
N GLY A 227 -12.11 -15.22 -2.03
CA GLY A 227 -12.41 -14.73 -3.38
C GLY A 227 -11.86 -13.35 -3.72
N ALA A 228 -10.98 -12.79 -2.88
CA ALA A 228 -10.38 -11.47 -3.09
C ALA A 228 -9.12 -11.52 -3.98
N LEU A 229 -8.73 -12.70 -4.49
CA LEU A 229 -7.50 -12.86 -5.28
C LEU A 229 -7.67 -13.91 -6.39
N PRO A 230 -7.34 -13.58 -7.66
CA PRO A 230 -7.27 -14.55 -8.74
C PRO A 230 -6.26 -15.67 -8.47
N ARG A 231 -6.51 -16.88 -9.01
CA ARG A 231 -5.71 -18.09 -8.72
C ARG A 231 -4.28 -17.98 -9.28
N ASP A 232 -4.13 -17.37 -10.43
CA ASP A 232 -2.85 -17.08 -11.10
C ASP A 232 -2.01 -16.10 -10.26
N VAL A 233 -2.61 -15.01 -9.79
CA VAL A 233 -1.94 -14.03 -8.91
C VAL A 233 -1.56 -14.67 -7.58
N HIS A 234 -2.45 -15.47 -6.99
CA HIS A 234 -2.13 -16.25 -5.78
C HIS A 234 -0.91 -17.16 -5.99
N LYS A 235 -0.89 -17.92 -7.09
CA LYS A 235 0.19 -18.87 -7.40
C LYS A 235 1.54 -18.15 -7.58
N ARG A 236 1.54 -17.00 -8.27
CA ARG A 236 2.73 -16.17 -8.43
C ARG A 236 3.21 -15.62 -7.08
N ARG A 237 2.31 -15.03 -6.30
CA ARG A 237 2.63 -14.48 -4.97
C ARG A 237 3.14 -15.53 -3.99
N ASP A 238 2.56 -16.74 -3.99
CA ASP A 238 3.06 -17.86 -3.17
C ASP A 238 4.46 -18.28 -3.62
N ALA A 239 4.76 -18.27 -4.93
CA ALA A 239 6.10 -18.52 -5.44
C ALA A 239 7.10 -17.42 -5.01
N VAL A 240 6.70 -16.14 -5.01
CA VAL A 240 7.52 -15.03 -4.52
C VAL A 240 7.84 -15.17 -3.03
N LEU A 241 6.86 -15.54 -2.21
CA LEU A 241 7.08 -15.81 -0.78
C LEU A 241 8.01 -17.00 -0.58
N ALA A 242 7.80 -18.11 -1.29
CA ALA A 242 8.66 -19.29 -1.22
C ALA A 242 10.10 -18.99 -1.68
N LEU A 243 10.28 -18.15 -2.70
CA LEU A 243 11.59 -17.71 -3.16
C LEU A 243 12.30 -16.84 -2.10
N SER A 244 11.56 -15.96 -1.44
CA SER A 244 12.10 -15.09 -0.39
C SER A 244 12.52 -15.89 0.84
N GLU A 245 11.72 -16.90 1.20
CA GLU A 245 12.05 -17.88 2.23
C GLU A 245 13.32 -18.66 1.87
N ALA A 246 13.42 -19.16 0.63
CA ALA A 246 14.63 -19.83 0.15
C ALA A 246 15.89 -18.95 0.25
N LYS A 247 15.78 -17.65 -0.07
CA LYS A 247 16.89 -16.70 0.03
C LYS A 247 17.34 -16.52 1.48
N GLY A 248 16.40 -16.34 2.41
CA GLY A 248 16.72 -16.24 3.84
C GLY A 248 17.40 -17.50 4.39
N ILE A 249 16.92 -18.69 4.03
CA ILE A 249 17.53 -19.97 4.43
C ILE A 249 18.96 -20.11 3.88
N LEU A 250 19.21 -19.62 2.66
CA LEU A 250 20.55 -19.62 2.06
C LEU A 250 21.52 -18.72 2.84
N ASP A 251 21.07 -17.53 3.25
CA ASP A 251 21.84 -16.58 4.05
C ASP A 251 22.17 -17.15 5.45
N GLU A 252 21.33 -18.04 6.00
CA GLU A 252 21.58 -18.80 7.23
C GLU A 252 22.56 -19.98 7.05
N GLY A 253 23.04 -20.26 5.83
CA GLY A 253 23.98 -21.34 5.53
C GLY A 253 23.35 -22.73 5.38
N LYS A 254 22.01 -22.86 5.44
CA LYS A 254 21.28 -24.13 5.26
C LYS A 254 20.99 -24.40 3.77
N THR A 255 21.99 -24.91 3.07
CA THR A 255 21.96 -24.98 1.60
C THR A 255 20.91 -25.93 1.02
N ILE A 256 20.63 -27.09 1.63
CA ILE A 256 19.72 -28.10 1.04
C ILE A 256 18.26 -27.63 1.07
N GLU A 257 17.78 -27.16 2.22
CA GLU A 257 16.39 -26.67 2.39
C GLU A 257 16.12 -25.46 1.47
N ALA A 258 17.07 -24.52 1.39
CA ALA A 258 17.01 -23.38 0.48
C ALA A 258 16.90 -23.81 -0.99
N GLN A 259 17.67 -24.83 -1.39
CA GLN A 259 17.66 -25.35 -2.76
C GLN A 259 16.31 -25.98 -3.10
N GLU A 260 15.74 -26.78 -2.21
CA GLU A 260 14.43 -27.40 -2.42
C GLU A 260 13.31 -26.35 -2.49
N ALA A 261 13.35 -25.36 -1.61
CA ALA A 261 12.40 -24.25 -1.60
C ALA A 261 12.48 -23.42 -2.90
N ALA A 262 13.69 -23.10 -3.39
CA ALA A 262 13.87 -22.39 -4.65
C ALA A 262 13.32 -23.19 -5.86
N ILE A 263 13.56 -24.50 -5.89
CA ILE A 263 13.02 -25.39 -6.95
C ILE A 263 11.48 -25.43 -6.89
N ALA A 264 10.90 -25.50 -5.69
CA ALA A 264 9.46 -25.48 -5.50
C ALA A 264 8.84 -24.14 -5.96
N ALA A 265 9.48 -23.00 -5.63
CA ALA A 265 9.06 -21.67 -6.06
C ALA A 265 8.99 -21.58 -7.60
N ASN A 266 10.04 -22.00 -8.29
CA ASN A 266 10.07 -22.01 -9.76
C ASN A 266 9.03 -22.97 -10.37
N LYS A 267 8.74 -24.10 -9.72
CA LYS A 267 7.67 -25.01 -10.18
C LYS A 267 6.28 -24.36 -10.08
N SER A 268 6.07 -23.53 -9.05
CA SER A 268 4.84 -22.77 -8.87
C SER A 268 4.71 -21.64 -9.91
N SER A 269 5.76 -20.86 -10.16
CA SER A 269 5.78 -19.78 -11.15
C SER A 269 7.03 -19.85 -12.04
N PRO A 270 6.99 -20.60 -13.16
CA PRO A 270 8.15 -20.75 -14.05
C PRO A 270 8.55 -19.49 -14.83
N ASP A 271 7.67 -18.50 -14.86
CA ASP A 271 7.83 -17.17 -15.44
C ASP A 271 8.51 -16.17 -14.48
N LEU A 272 8.65 -16.52 -13.20
CA LEU A 272 9.36 -15.73 -12.22
C LEU A 272 10.88 -15.91 -12.42
N ILE A 273 11.47 -15.03 -13.23
CA ILE A 273 12.90 -15.02 -13.57
C ILE A 273 13.84 -15.25 -12.37
N PRO A 274 13.73 -14.52 -11.25
CA PRO A 274 14.62 -14.73 -10.11
C PRO A 274 14.46 -16.12 -9.48
N ALA A 275 13.26 -16.72 -9.52
CA ALA A 275 13.05 -18.11 -9.09
C ALA A 275 13.71 -19.10 -10.05
N ALA A 276 13.58 -18.88 -11.36
CA ALA A 276 14.23 -19.73 -12.36
C ALA A 276 15.76 -19.71 -12.24
N ALA A 277 16.36 -18.52 -12.06
CA ALA A 277 17.79 -18.35 -11.85
C ALA A 277 18.26 -19.05 -10.56
N MET A 278 17.57 -18.83 -9.44
CA MET A 278 17.92 -19.44 -8.15
C MET A 278 17.74 -20.97 -8.15
N ALA A 279 16.67 -21.48 -8.76
CA ALA A 279 16.45 -22.92 -8.92
C ALA A 279 17.51 -23.58 -9.83
N ALA A 280 17.96 -22.86 -10.88
CA ALA A 280 19.04 -23.35 -11.72
C ALA A 280 20.37 -23.44 -10.95
N ARG A 281 20.73 -22.39 -10.20
CA ARG A 281 21.90 -22.39 -9.29
C ARG A 281 21.84 -23.52 -8.27
N SER A 282 20.66 -23.78 -7.73
CA SER A 282 20.40 -24.90 -6.82
C SER A 282 20.71 -26.25 -7.47
N HIS A 283 20.31 -26.46 -8.72
CA HIS A 283 20.68 -27.66 -9.47
C HIS A 283 22.17 -27.73 -9.83
N ILE A 284 22.82 -26.60 -10.13
CA ILE A 284 24.27 -26.54 -10.39
C ILE A 284 25.04 -26.99 -9.14
N ALA A 285 24.67 -26.46 -7.96
CA ALA A 285 25.27 -26.84 -6.68
C ALA A 285 25.09 -28.33 -6.36
N GLN A 286 24.02 -28.96 -6.85
CA GLN A 286 23.77 -30.41 -6.71
C GLN A 286 24.47 -31.26 -7.79
N GLY A 287 25.25 -30.68 -8.70
CA GLY A 287 25.86 -31.38 -9.84
C GLY A 287 24.84 -31.82 -10.90
N ARG A 288 23.63 -31.26 -10.89
CA ARG A 288 22.49 -31.62 -11.75
C ARG A 288 22.35 -30.66 -12.94
N SER A 289 23.44 -30.42 -13.68
CA SER A 289 23.51 -29.45 -14.79
C SER A 289 22.41 -29.61 -15.84
N LYS A 290 22.00 -30.85 -16.16
CA LYS A 290 20.90 -31.13 -17.12
C LYS A 290 19.55 -30.52 -16.70
N TYR A 291 19.28 -30.41 -15.40
CA TYR A 291 18.05 -29.79 -14.89
C TYR A 291 18.16 -28.26 -14.91
N ALA A 292 19.31 -27.71 -14.55
CA ALA A 292 19.60 -26.27 -14.66
C ALA A 292 19.39 -25.77 -16.10
N VAL A 293 20.00 -26.45 -17.09
CA VAL A 293 19.82 -26.13 -18.52
C VAL A 293 18.34 -26.12 -18.91
N ARG A 294 17.56 -27.09 -18.45
CA ARG A 294 16.13 -27.21 -18.80
C ARG A 294 15.31 -26.06 -18.23
N ILE A 295 15.54 -25.68 -16.97
CA ILE A 295 14.84 -24.58 -16.32
C ILE A 295 15.17 -23.26 -17.02
N LEU A 296 16.46 -22.98 -17.23
CA LEU A 296 16.91 -21.73 -17.83
C LEU A 296 16.42 -21.58 -19.28
N LYS A 297 16.48 -22.64 -20.08
CA LYS A 297 15.92 -22.64 -21.44
C LYS A 297 14.41 -22.33 -21.45
N LYS A 298 13.65 -22.94 -20.54
CA LYS A 298 12.21 -22.69 -20.44
C LYS A 298 11.91 -21.25 -20.04
N ALA A 299 12.63 -20.71 -19.05
CA ALA A 299 12.47 -19.33 -18.62
C ALA A 299 12.87 -18.33 -19.73
N TRP A 300 13.97 -18.60 -20.44
CA TRP A 300 14.43 -17.81 -21.58
C TRP A 300 13.41 -17.77 -22.72
N GLN A 301 12.73 -18.90 -22.98
CA GLN A 301 11.66 -18.95 -23.97
C GLN A 301 10.46 -18.04 -23.62
N VAL A 302 10.23 -17.75 -22.33
CA VAL A 302 9.17 -16.84 -21.87
C VAL A 302 9.65 -15.40 -21.93
N GLN A 303 10.77 -15.10 -21.29
CA GLN A 303 11.35 -13.76 -21.23
C GLN A 303 12.88 -13.87 -21.10
N PRO A 304 13.64 -13.60 -22.18
CA PRO A 304 15.09 -13.48 -22.12
C PRO A 304 15.52 -12.41 -21.11
N HIS A 305 16.46 -12.73 -20.23
CA HIS A 305 16.85 -11.87 -19.12
C HIS A 305 18.32 -12.09 -18.72
N PRO A 306 19.09 -11.04 -18.39
CA PRO A 306 20.52 -11.16 -18.05
C PRO A 306 20.81 -12.15 -16.90
N ASP A 307 20.01 -12.15 -15.84
CA ASP A 307 20.15 -13.13 -14.73
C ASP A 307 20.09 -14.58 -15.17
N LEU A 308 19.29 -14.91 -16.20
CA LEU A 308 19.24 -16.27 -16.74
C LEU A 308 20.52 -16.60 -17.50
N ALA A 309 21.08 -15.64 -18.23
CA ALA A 309 22.34 -15.81 -18.94
C ALA A 309 23.51 -15.98 -17.96
N ALA A 310 23.56 -15.20 -16.89
CA ALA A 310 24.52 -15.34 -15.81
C ALA A 310 24.43 -16.73 -15.16
N ALA A 311 23.23 -17.15 -14.74
CA ALA A 311 23.03 -18.49 -14.18
C ALA A 311 23.37 -19.62 -15.18
N PHE A 312 23.20 -19.39 -16.48
CA PHE A 312 23.59 -20.36 -17.51
C PHE A 312 25.11 -20.43 -17.69
N ALA A 313 25.82 -19.30 -17.56
CA ALA A 313 27.29 -19.26 -17.58
C ALA A 313 27.88 -20.06 -16.41
N GLU A 314 27.28 -19.97 -15.22
CA GLU A 314 27.70 -20.66 -13.99
C GLU A 314 27.68 -22.20 -14.09
N ILE A 315 27.00 -22.78 -15.09
CA ILE A 315 26.97 -24.25 -15.30
C ILE A 315 28.37 -24.80 -15.64
N GLU A 316 29.14 -24.06 -16.44
CA GLU A 316 30.50 -24.42 -16.88
C GLU A 316 31.40 -23.18 -16.79
N PRO A 317 31.93 -22.85 -15.59
CA PRO A 317 32.65 -21.59 -15.37
C PRO A 317 33.99 -21.52 -16.12
N ASN A 318 34.66 -22.67 -16.31
CA ASN A 318 36.03 -22.76 -16.82
C ASN A 318 36.11 -23.16 -18.31
N GLU A 319 35.01 -23.06 -19.07
CA GLU A 319 35.02 -23.38 -20.49
C GLU A 319 35.66 -22.27 -21.35
N ALA A 320 36.29 -22.65 -22.46
CA ALA A 320 36.84 -21.69 -23.42
C ALA A 320 35.73 -20.86 -24.09
N PRO A 321 36.00 -19.59 -24.49
CA PRO A 321 34.98 -18.72 -25.08
C PRO A 321 34.23 -19.32 -26.27
N GLN A 322 34.92 -20.00 -27.18
CA GLN A 322 34.31 -20.64 -28.34
C GLN A 322 33.38 -21.79 -27.91
N ALA A 323 33.76 -22.58 -26.90
CA ALA A 323 32.91 -23.65 -26.35
C ALA A 323 31.66 -23.06 -25.67
N ARG A 324 31.82 -21.96 -24.92
CA ARG A 324 30.72 -21.20 -24.32
C ARG A 324 29.73 -20.75 -25.37
N LEU A 325 30.20 -20.12 -26.44
CA LEU A 325 29.36 -19.67 -27.55
C LEU A 325 28.52 -20.84 -28.12
N GLN A 326 29.15 -22.00 -28.39
CA GLN A 326 28.41 -23.19 -28.86
C GLN A 326 27.37 -23.68 -27.86
N ARG A 327 27.68 -23.71 -26.56
CA ARG A 327 26.76 -24.14 -25.51
C ARG A 327 25.56 -23.20 -25.38
N PHE A 328 25.77 -21.90 -25.54
CA PHE A 328 24.72 -20.87 -25.46
C PHE A 328 23.78 -20.87 -26.67
N LYS A 329 24.18 -21.41 -27.83
CA LYS A 329 23.31 -21.53 -29.03
C LYS A 329 21.96 -22.19 -28.73
N GLN A 330 21.93 -23.15 -27.81
CA GLN A 330 20.69 -23.84 -27.44
C GLN A 330 19.67 -22.94 -26.73
N MET A 331 20.10 -21.81 -26.18
CA MET A 331 19.28 -20.81 -25.49
C MET A 331 19.00 -19.61 -26.41
N THR A 332 20.03 -19.10 -27.09
CA THR A 332 19.91 -17.93 -27.98
C THR A 332 19.06 -18.21 -29.21
N ALA A 333 19.06 -19.44 -29.74
CA ALA A 333 18.23 -19.83 -30.88
C ALA A 333 16.70 -19.78 -30.62
N MET A 334 16.26 -19.68 -29.36
CA MET A 334 14.82 -19.68 -29.02
C MET A 334 14.12 -18.36 -29.32
N ARG A 335 14.82 -17.24 -29.12
CA ARG A 335 14.31 -15.88 -29.37
C ARG A 335 15.41 -15.01 -29.99
N PRO A 336 15.82 -15.28 -31.24
CA PRO A 336 16.97 -14.62 -31.86
C PRO A 336 16.80 -13.10 -31.98
N GLU A 337 15.57 -12.63 -32.25
CA GLU A 337 15.30 -11.20 -32.45
C GLU A 337 15.15 -10.40 -31.16
N HIS A 338 15.12 -11.05 -29.99
CA HIS A 338 14.94 -10.33 -28.73
C HIS A 338 16.20 -9.53 -28.40
N ARG A 339 16.05 -8.26 -27.97
CA ARG A 339 17.17 -7.36 -27.59
C ARG A 339 18.20 -8.04 -26.70
N GLU A 340 17.75 -8.68 -25.63
CA GLU A 340 18.65 -9.37 -24.69
C GLU A 340 19.43 -10.53 -25.34
N THR A 341 18.82 -11.25 -26.30
CA THR A 341 19.52 -12.30 -27.05
C THR A 341 20.61 -11.72 -27.95
N LYS A 342 20.32 -10.61 -28.65
CA LYS A 342 21.29 -9.91 -29.50
C LYS A 342 22.49 -9.40 -28.69
N LEU A 343 22.23 -8.79 -27.54
CA LEU A 343 23.28 -8.32 -26.64
C LEU A 343 24.11 -9.46 -26.05
N LEU A 344 23.45 -10.54 -25.62
CA LEU A 344 24.16 -11.73 -25.13
C LEU A 344 25.04 -12.36 -26.22
N LEU A 345 24.56 -12.46 -27.45
CA LEU A 345 25.37 -12.96 -28.57
C LEU A 345 26.55 -12.03 -28.86
N ALA A 346 26.36 -10.72 -28.85
CA ALA A 346 27.44 -9.76 -29.02
C ALA A 346 28.52 -9.91 -27.93
N GLU A 347 28.12 -10.02 -26.66
CA GLU A 347 29.04 -10.24 -25.53
C GLU A 347 29.79 -11.57 -25.62
N LEU A 348 29.10 -12.65 -26.03
CA LEU A 348 29.71 -13.97 -26.20
C LEU A 348 30.73 -13.97 -27.35
N ASN A 349 30.42 -13.30 -28.47
CA ASN A 349 31.34 -13.18 -29.60
C ASN A 349 32.51 -12.25 -29.28
N LEU A 350 32.30 -11.18 -28.51
CA LEU A 350 33.37 -10.34 -27.96
C LEU A 350 34.33 -11.18 -27.11
N ALA A 351 33.81 -12.01 -26.21
CA ALA A 351 34.62 -12.90 -25.39
C ALA A 351 35.38 -13.95 -26.23
N ALA A 352 34.85 -14.33 -27.39
CA ALA A 352 35.47 -15.24 -28.35
C ALA A 352 36.39 -14.55 -29.37
N GLU A 353 36.58 -13.23 -29.25
CA GLU A 353 37.35 -12.37 -30.16
C GLU A 353 36.85 -12.37 -31.62
N ASP A 354 35.58 -12.75 -31.85
CA ASP A 354 34.92 -12.62 -33.16
C ASP A 354 34.16 -11.28 -33.22
N PHE A 355 34.93 -10.20 -33.35
CA PHE A 355 34.39 -8.84 -33.39
C PHE A 355 33.41 -8.60 -34.56
N PRO A 356 33.67 -9.10 -35.79
CA PRO A 356 32.72 -8.96 -36.89
C PRO A 356 31.37 -9.63 -36.62
N GLU A 357 31.36 -10.84 -36.04
CA GLU A 357 30.09 -11.50 -35.68
C GLU A 357 29.43 -10.84 -34.46
N ALA A 358 30.20 -10.29 -33.52
CA ALA A 358 29.66 -9.48 -32.43
C ALA A 358 28.88 -8.26 -32.98
N ARG A 359 29.43 -7.58 -33.99
CA ARG A 359 28.76 -6.45 -34.67
C ARG A 359 27.48 -6.89 -35.35
N ARG A 360 27.53 -7.97 -36.14
CA ARG A 360 26.35 -8.54 -36.82
C ARG A 360 25.25 -8.95 -35.83
N SER A 361 25.64 -9.56 -34.71
CA SER A 361 24.71 -10.01 -33.67
C SER A 361 23.99 -8.84 -32.98
N MET A 362 24.72 -7.74 -32.72
CA MET A 362 24.13 -6.54 -32.13
C MET A 362 23.16 -5.83 -33.08
N GLY A 363 23.44 -5.86 -34.38
CA GLY A 363 22.60 -5.25 -35.41
C GLY A 363 22.53 -3.73 -35.24
N ASP A 364 21.31 -3.19 -35.26
CA ASP A 364 20.99 -1.76 -35.23
C ASP A 364 20.61 -1.25 -33.82
N LEU A 365 20.96 -2.00 -32.76
CA LEU A 365 20.59 -1.62 -31.39
C LEU A 365 21.23 -0.29 -30.95
N ALA A 366 22.43 0.02 -31.45
CA ALA A 366 23.14 1.26 -31.13
C ALA A 366 22.44 2.50 -31.69
N GLU A 367 21.64 2.35 -32.75
CA GLU A 367 20.85 3.40 -33.38
C GLU A 367 19.41 3.43 -32.86
N THR A 368 18.79 2.26 -32.70
CA THR A 368 17.35 2.15 -32.42
C THR A 368 17.01 2.19 -30.93
N GLN A 369 17.86 1.61 -30.07
CA GLN A 369 17.65 1.50 -28.62
C GLN A 369 18.96 1.72 -27.85
N PRO A 370 19.59 2.90 -28.00
CA PRO A 370 20.86 3.18 -27.33
C PRO A 370 20.69 3.24 -25.82
N ASP A 371 21.51 2.46 -25.12
CA ASP A 371 21.69 2.54 -23.68
C ASP A 371 23.16 2.31 -23.32
N THR A 372 23.51 2.52 -22.05
CA THR A 372 24.90 2.39 -21.58
C THR A 372 25.51 1.02 -21.94
N ARG A 373 24.74 -0.07 -21.85
CA ARG A 373 25.24 -1.43 -22.15
C ARG A 373 25.47 -1.59 -23.66
N VAL A 374 24.49 -1.21 -24.48
CA VAL A 374 24.58 -1.28 -25.95
C VAL A 374 25.79 -0.50 -26.45
N LEU A 375 25.97 0.74 -25.99
CA LEU A 375 27.06 1.62 -26.43
C LEU A 375 28.42 1.17 -25.90
N ALA A 376 28.48 0.57 -24.70
CA ALA A 376 29.71 -0.04 -24.19
C ALA A 376 30.13 -1.26 -25.02
N ILE A 377 29.17 -2.10 -25.44
CA ILE A 377 29.45 -3.23 -26.34
C ILE A 377 29.91 -2.70 -27.70
N ALA A 378 29.28 -1.66 -28.25
CA ALA A 378 29.71 -1.03 -29.50
C ALA A 378 31.16 -0.52 -29.39
N ALA A 379 31.50 0.20 -28.31
CA ALA A 379 32.87 0.64 -28.06
C ALA A 379 33.89 -0.51 -27.97
N ALA A 380 33.50 -1.63 -27.34
CA ALA A 380 34.34 -2.82 -27.24
C ALA A 380 34.57 -3.49 -28.60
N ILE A 381 33.55 -3.53 -29.47
CA ILE A 381 33.66 -4.04 -30.84
C ILE A 381 34.59 -3.15 -31.66
N GLU A 382 34.39 -1.83 -31.65
CA GLU A 382 35.24 -0.90 -32.41
C GLU A 382 36.71 -1.05 -31.99
N ARG A 383 36.98 -1.15 -30.69
CA ARG A 383 38.34 -1.41 -30.18
C ARG A 383 38.90 -2.73 -30.71
N GLY A 384 38.11 -3.80 -30.68
CA GLY A 384 38.53 -5.12 -31.14
C GLY A 384 38.80 -5.19 -32.64
N GLU A 385 38.06 -4.43 -33.45
CA GLU A 385 38.28 -4.30 -34.90
C GLU A 385 39.45 -3.37 -35.27
N GLY A 386 40.08 -2.73 -34.29
CA GLY A 386 41.23 -1.84 -34.50
C GLY A 386 40.88 -0.40 -34.85
N ALA A 387 39.69 0.07 -34.49
CA ALA A 387 39.33 1.48 -34.61
C ALA A 387 40.24 2.38 -33.74
N SER A 388 40.33 3.66 -34.12
CA SER A 388 41.15 4.61 -33.37
C SER A 388 40.60 4.87 -31.96
N ASP A 389 41.49 5.24 -31.05
CA ASP A 389 41.14 5.66 -29.68
C ASP A 389 40.07 6.75 -29.65
N ALA A 390 40.05 7.63 -30.66
CA ALA A 390 39.06 8.70 -30.78
C ALA A 390 37.65 8.13 -30.98
N VAL A 391 37.48 7.16 -31.89
CA VAL A 391 36.19 6.51 -32.15
C VAL A 391 35.69 5.79 -30.90
N VAL A 392 36.56 5.03 -30.23
CA VAL A 392 36.22 4.32 -28.98
C VAL A 392 35.79 5.31 -27.89
N ARG A 393 36.51 6.44 -27.74
CA ARG A 393 36.13 7.50 -26.79
C ARG A 393 34.81 8.16 -27.17
N GLY A 394 34.51 8.33 -28.45
CA GLY A 394 33.23 8.85 -28.94
C GLY A 394 32.06 7.98 -28.49
N TRP A 395 32.16 6.66 -28.63
CA TRP A 395 31.14 5.72 -28.13
C TRP A 395 31.00 5.76 -26.61
N LEU A 396 32.11 5.76 -25.87
CA LEU A 396 32.08 5.84 -24.41
C LEU A 396 31.51 7.17 -23.91
N ALA A 397 31.80 8.29 -24.58
CA ALA A 397 31.24 9.60 -24.26
C ALA A 397 29.71 9.60 -24.44
N ARG A 398 29.21 8.98 -25.52
CA ARG A 398 27.75 8.78 -25.72
C ARG A 398 27.14 7.88 -24.65
N ALA A 399 27.87 6.86 -24.19
CA ALA A 399 27.39 5.95 -23.15
C ALA A 399 27.17 6.62 -21.79
N LEU A 400 27.88 7.72 -21.49
CA LEU A 400 27.78 8.46 -20.23
C LEU A 400 26.43 9.19 -20.07
N THR A 401 25.87 9.68 -21.17
CA THR A 401 24.58 10.39 -21.19
C THR A 401 23.41 9.50 -21.61
N ALA A 402 23.70 8.29 -22.10
CA ALA A 402 22.69 7.32 -22.48
C ALA A 402 21.90 6.78 -21.28
N PRO A 403 20.63 6.38 -21.47
CA PRO A 403 19.87 5.69 -20.43
C PRO A 403 20.58 4.40 -20.04
N ARG A 404 20.38 3.93 -18.81
CA ARG A 404 21.02 2.71 -18.29
C ARG A 404 20.44 1.41 -18.88
N GLY A 405 19.35 1.49 -19.65
CA GLY A 405 18.62 0.35 -20.19
C GLY A 405 17.60 -0.24 -19.21
N PRO A 406 17.02 -1.42 -19.52
CA PRO A 406 16.06 -2.10 -18.66
C PRO A 406 16.62 -2.41 -17.27
N GLN A 407 15.81 -2.19 -16.25
CA GLN A 407 16.13 -2.46 -14.84
C GLN A 407 14.90 -3.01 -14.11
N TRP A 408 15.06 -3.44 -12.88
CA TRP A 408 13.92 -3.75 -12.01
C TRP A 408 13.23 -2.45 -11.60
N VAL A 409 11.99 -2.26 -12.02
CA VAL A 409 11.19 -1.07 -11.72
C VAL A 409 9.92 -1.49 -10.99
N CYS A 410 9.59 -0.79 -9.92
CA CYS A 410 8.32 -1.00 -9.21
C CYS A 410 7.16 -0.46 -10.07
N ASP A 411 6.20 -1.31 -10.43
CA ASP A 411 5.04 -0.93 -11.21
C ASP A 411 4.13 0.09 -10.51
N ASN A 412 4.15 0.13 -9.17
CA ASN A 412 3.34 1.04 -8.37
C ASN A 412 3.97 2.45 -8.25
N CYS A 413 5.20 2.57 -7.76
CA CYS A 413 5.83 3.88 -7.49
C CYS A 413 6.95 4.27 -8.46
N LYS A 414 7.26 3.42 -9.45
CA LYS A 414 8.31 3.61 -10.48
C LYS A 414 9.73 3.73 -9.93
N THR A 415 9.95 3.41 -8.65
CA THR A 415 11.30 3.29 -8.08
C THR A 415 12.09 2.19 -8.78
N ILE A 416 13.34 2.50 -9.09
CA ILE A 416 14.31 1.60 -9.71
C ILE A 416 15.05 0.82 -8.62
N HIS A 417 15.28 -0.47 -8.88
CA HIS A 417 16.00 -1.39 -8.02
C HIS A 417 17.18 -2.01 -8.79
N GLY A 418 18.33 -2.14 -8.12
CA GLY A 418 19.50 -2.82 -8.68
C GLY A 418 19.34 -4.34 -8.75
N GLU A 419 18.63 -4.92 -7.78
CA GLU A 419 18.33 -6.34 -7.71
C GLU A 419 16.84 -6.57 -7.48
N TRP A 420 16.35 -7.74 -7.88
CA TRP A 420 14.99 -8.14 -7.58
C TRP A 420 14.78 -8.31 -6.07
N THR A 421 13.67 -7.75 -5.57
CA THR A 421 13.22 -7.88 -4.18
C THR A 421 11.71 -8.16 -4.16
N PRO A 422 11.21 -8.92 -3.16
CA PRO A 422 9.79 -9.24 -3.07
C PRO A 422 8.91 -8.04 -2.68
N VAL A 423 9.51 -7.03 -2.03
CA VAL A 423 8.84 -5.83 -1.54
C VAL A 423 9.63 -4.61 -2.00
N CYS A 424 8.94 -3.61 -2.57
CA CYS A 424 9.57 -2.35 -2.95
C CYS A 424 10.05 -1.57 -1.71
N ASN A 425 11.34 -1.21 -1.67
CA ASN A 425 11.97 -0.45 -0.60
C ASN A 425 11.40 0.98 -0.39
N THR A 426 10.70 1.54 -1.38
CA THR A 426 10.12 2.90 -1.28
C THR A 426 8.66 2.88 -0.88
N CYS A 427 7.81 2.20 -1.66
CA CYS A 427 6.36 2.20 -1.44
C CYS A 427 5.85 0.95 -0.70
N GLU A 428 6.75 0.05 -0.31
CA GLU A 428 6.45 -1.18 0.45
C GLU A 428 5.42 -2.10 -0.22
N SER A 429 5.22 -1.98 -1.53
CA SER A 429 4.30 -2.83 -2.28
C SER A 429 4.92 -4.19 -2.55
N PHE A 430 4.11 -5.24 -2.41
CA PHE A 430 4.54 -6.64 -2.55
C PHE A 430 4.30 -7.16 -3.98
N ASP A 431 5.29 -7.87 -4.55
CA ASP A 431 5.25 -8.47 -5.90
C ASP A 431 4.87 -7.45 -7.00
N THR A 432 5.58 -6.31 -7.03
CA THR A 432 5.36 -5.23 -8.01
C THR A 432 6.57 -4.90 -8.87
N LEU A 433 7.68 -5.64 -8.77
CA LEU A 433 8.88 -5.37 -9.55
C LEU A 433 8.80 -6.05 -10.92
N SER A 434 8.97 -5.27 -11.99
CA SER A 434 9.01 -5.72 -13.38
C SER A 434 10.34 -5.32 -14.03
N TRP A 435 10.86 -6.13 -14.95
CA TRP A 435 12.06 -5.81 -15.71
C TRP A 435 11.69 -4.99 -16.94
N THR A 436 11.92 -3.68 -16.90
CA THR A 436 11.50 -2.74 -17.94
C THR A 436 12.42 -1.53 -18.01
N THR A 437 12.37 -0.81 -19.13
CA THR A 437 13.07 0.48 -19.26
C THR A 437 12.38 1.49 -18.34
N PRO A 438 13.10 2.08 -17.36
CA PRO A 438 12.51 3.09 -16.52
C PRO A 438 12.07 4.30 -17.36
N PRO A 439 10.98 5.00 -17.01
CA PRO A 439 10.70 6.30 -17.60
C PRO A 439 11.94 7.17 -17.39
N GLN A 440 12.39 7.89 -18.42
CA GLN A 440 13.59 8.72 -18.34
C GLN A 440 13.47 9.67 -17.14
N SER A 441 14.05 9.29 -16.01
CA SER A 441 14.46 10.27 -15.03
C SER A 441 15.54 11.05 -15.75
N GLU A 442 15.35 12.36 -15.93
CA GLU A 442 16.45 13.26 -16.22
C GLU A 442 17.53 12.95 -15.19
N THR A 443 18.50 12.11 -15.58
CA THR A 443 19.72 11.96 -14.82
C THR A 443 20.24 13.37 -14.77
N VAL A 444 20.30 13.97 -13.58
CA VAL A 444 20.94 15.26 -13.38
C VAL A 444 22.42 15.03 -13.68
N LEU A 445 22.75 15.07 -14.95
CA LEU A 445 24.10 15.01 -15.43
C LEU A 445 24.79 16.27 -14.92
N PRO A 446 26.07 16.19 -14.50
CA PRO A 446 26.83 17.38 -14.21
C PRO A 446 26.78 18.33 -15.42
N ALA A 447 26.55 19.61 -15.18
CA ALA A 447 26.43 20.62 -16.23
C ALA A 447 27.63 20.51 -17.20
N GLY A 448 27.34 20.33 -18.50
CA GLY A 448 28.36 20.16 -19.54
C GLY A 448 28.59 18.73 -20.04
N ALA A 449 28.01 17.70 -19.40
CA ALA A 449 28.11 16.32 -19.91
C ALA A 449 27.50 16.15 -21.31
N GLU A 450 26.46 16.92 -21.63
CA GLU A 450 25.81 16.96 -22.96
C GLU A 450 26.74 17.45 -24.08
N MET A 451 27.79 18.21 -23.73
CA MET A 451 28.77 18.73 -24.70
C MET A 451 29.95 17.77 -24.92
N LEU A 452 30.10 16.73 -24.09
CA LEU A 452 31.23 15.79 -24.19
C LEU A 452 31.30 15.08 -25.56
N PRO A 453 30.18 14.62 -26.16
CA PRO A 453 30.23 14.04 -27.50
C PRO A 453 30.73 15.02 -28.56
N LEU A 454 30.42 16.32 -28.44
CA LEU A 454 30.86 17.36 -29.37
C LEU A 454 32.34 17.74 -29.18
N ILE A 455 32.84 17.70 -27.94
CA ILE A 455 34.26 17.95 -27.63
C ILE A 455 35.13 16.82 -28.18
N VAL A 456 34.68 15.57 -28.04
CA VAL A 456 35.42 14.42 -28.59
C VAL A 456 35.37 14.41 -30.12
N GLY A 457 34.21 14.71 -30.74
CA GLY A 457 34.11 14.82 -32.21
C GLY A 457 34.90 15.99 -32.81
N SER A 458 35.11 17.09 -32.09
CA SER A 458 35.94 18.21 -32.58
C SER A 458 37.46 17.99 -32.43
N ILE A 459 37.88 16.94 -31.72
CA ILE A 459 39.27 16.44 -31.74
C ILE A 459 39.52 15.60 -33.00
N GLU A 460 38.51 14.89 -33.52
CA GLU A 460 38.60 14.12 -34.77
C GLU A 460 38.92 15.04 -35.96
N ASP A 461 38.28 16.21 -36.03
CA ASP A 461 38.42 17.17 -37.15
C ASP A 461 39.80 17.88 -37.18
N LYS A 462 40.59 17.78 -36.10
CA LYS A 462 41.94 18.40 -35.99
C LYS A 462 43.09 17.41 -36.06
N SER A 463 42.79 16.13 -36.20
CA SER A 463 43.80 15.06 -36.24
C SER A 463 44.16 14.72 -37.70
N GLU A 464 44.75 15.67 -38.43
CA GLU A 464 45.45 15.33 -39.68
C GLU A 464 46.66 14.44 -39.37
N PRO A 465 47.03 13.48 -40.24
CA PRO A 465 48.19 12.63 -40.02
C PRO A 465 49.43 13.51 -40.08
N ILE A 466 50.12 13.66 -38.94
CA ILE A 466 51.45 14.27 -38.91
C ILE A 466 52.36 13.39 -39.78
N GLU A 467 52.68 13.88 -40.98
CA GLU A 467 53.76 13.31 -41.79
C GLU A 467 55.00 13.15 -40.92
N GLN A 468 55.63 11.98 -41.01
CA GLN A 468 56.83 11.61 -40.28
C GLN A 468 57.84 12.76 -40.28
N ALA A 469 58.01 13.38 -39.10
CA ALA A 469 59.05 14.36 -38.89
C ALA A 469 60.40 13.69 -39.19
N LYS A 470 61.02 14.16 -40.28
CA LYS A 470 62.32 13.76 -40.77
C LYS A 470 63.33 13.81 -39.62
N VAL A 471 63.89 12.65 -39.29
CA VAL A 471 65.03 12.54 -38.37
C VAL A 471 66.16 13.39 -38.95
N ILE A 472 66.55 14.43 -38.22
CA ILE A 472 67.77 15.20 -38.50
C ILE A 472 68.88 14.46 -37.75
N ASP A 473 69.76 13.79 -38.50
CA ASP A 473 71.01 13.25 -37.97
C ASP A 473 71.91 14.39 -37.47
N PRO A 474 72.54 14.29 -36.29
CA PRO A 474 73.56 15.23 -35.87
C PRO A 474 74.89 14.94 -36.58
N GLU A 475 75.43 15.96 -37.23
CA GLU A 475 76.78 15.97 -37.83
C GLU A 475 77.86 15.93 -36.72
N PRO A 476 79.00 15.24 -36.90
CA PRO A 476 79.95 14.99 -35.82
C PRO A 476 80.92 16.16 -35.66
N SER A 477 80.99 16.74 -34.46
CA SER A 477 82.08 17.64 -34.09
C SER A 477 83.31 16.85 -33.62
N GLN A 478 84.42 17.04 -34.33
CA GLN A 478 85.73 16.52 -33.97
C GLN A 478 86.35 17.30 -32.81
N SER A 479 87.09 16.54 -32.00
CA SER A 479 87.94 16.86 -30.84
C SER A 479 89.06 17.88 -31.08
N THR A 480 89.46 18.66 -30.08
CA THR A 480 90.68 18.45 -29.22
C THR A 480 91.01 19.66 -28.33
N ASP A 481 91.33 19.35 -27.06
CA ASP A 481 92.27 19.94 -26.10
C ASP A 481 92.52 21.46 -25.97
N ALA A 482 92.35 21.99 -24.74
CA ALA A 482 93.49 22.31 -23.85
C ALA A 482 93.07 23.01 -22.52
N ALA A 483 93.65 22.49 -21.43
CA ALA A 483 94.22 23.19 -20.25
C ALA A 483 93.36 23.79 -19.11
N SER A 484 93.56 23.19 -17.92
CA SER A 484 93.75 23.77 -16.55
C SER A 484 92.72 24.78 -16.02
N SER A 485 92.07 24.58 -14.87
CA SER A 485 92.63 24.61 -13.50
C SER A 485 91.46 24.35 -12.53
N GLU A 486 91.56 23.38 -11.61
CA GLU A 486 91.79 23.57 -10.16
C GLU A 486 90.68 24.34 -9.40
N VAL A 487 89.93 23.64 -8.51
CA VAL A 487 89.78 23.88 -7.04
C VAL A 487 88.33 24.35 -6.76
N ASP A 488 87.49 23.93 -5.81
CA ASP A 488 87.48 23.19 -4.53
C ASP A 488 86.08 22.51 -4.44
N ALA A 489 85.91 21.24 -4.03
CA ALA A 489 85.75 20.77 -2.65
C ALA A 489 84.89 21.66 -1.74
N ASP A 490 83.61 21.33 -1.55
CA ASP A 490 83.17 21.12 -0.17
C ASP A 490 81.98 20.14 -0.06
N GLU A 491 82.09 19.38 1.00
CA GLU A 491 81.36 18.18 1.37
C GLU A 491 80.18 18.52 2.28
N ALA A 492 79.28 17.55 2.43
CA ALA A 492 78.60 17.19 3.68
C ALA A 492 77.06 17.27 3.71
N THR A 493 76.50 16.04 3.76
CA THR A 493 75.47 15.54 4.69
C THR A 493 74.09 16.21 4.67
N ALA A 494 73.05 15.53 4.16
CA ALA A 494 72.27 14.47 4.83
C ALA A 494 71.62 14.92 6.15
N THR A 495 70.28 14.87 6.24
CA THR A 495 69.50 14.19 7.32
C THR A 495 67.99 14.45 7.19
N SER A 496 67.22 13.35 7.30
CA SER A 496 65.82 13.09 7.75
C SER A 496 64.91 14.27 8.15
N ALA A 497 63.57 14.27 8.11
CA ALA A 497 62.52 13.23 8.22
C ALA A 497 61.14 13.91 7.88
N PRO A 498 60.00 13.19 7.86
CA PRO A 498 58.69 13.72 7.43
C PRO A 498 57.71 14.08 8.57
N GLU A 499 56.51 14.50 8.16
CA GLU A 499 55.19 14.65 8.86
C GLU A 499 54.78 16.05 9.36
N PRO A 500 53.46 16.34 9.52
CA PRO A 500 52.30 15.42 9.52
C PRO A 500 51.26 15.59 8.39
#